data_AF-A0ABD5ZBA4-F1
#
_entry.id   AF-A0ABD5ZBA4-F1
#
_cell.length_a   1.000
_cell.length_b   1.000
_cell.length_c   1.000
_cell.angle_alpha   90.00
_cell.angle_beta   90.00
_cell.angle_gamma   90.00
#
_symmetry.space_group_name_H-M   'P 1'
#
loop_
_entity.id
_entity.type
_entity.pdbx_description
1 polymer ?
#
loop_
_entity_poly.entity_id
_entity_poly.type
_entity_poly.pdbx_seq_one_letter_code
_entity_poly.pdbx_strand_id
1 'polypeptide(L)'
;MPSRRDIVFLAVAVVCFAGAAAMPIWTVSSDVDYAVSVTPGSDGLSYDESDVVAYENLSAEAQHAFDSALAAENDTYVVDDENQTAPDLYYADDHVAVGHGYYPVRYDGVVYSLNADQRGGGIDILAFYQVYLIAPVLAALGVAFGLTGVYFSVRE
;
A
#
# COMPACT_ATOMS: atom_id res chain seq x y z
N MET A 1 -2.68 -32.21 43.39
CA MET A 1 -2.91 -32.53 41.96
C MET A 1 -3.73 -31.38 41.40
N PRO A 2 -3.36 -30.80 40.24
CA PRO A 2 -4.07 -29.65 39.69
C PRO A 2 -5.53 -30.01 39.41
N SER A 3 -6.45 -29.10 39.76
CA SER A 3 -7.87 -29.32 39.54
C SER A 3 -8.17 -29.29 38.04
N ARG A 4 -9.30 -29.88 37.64
CA ARG A 4 -9.75 -29.84 36.23
C ARG A 4 -9.93 -28.41 35.72
N ARG A 5 -10.18 -27.44 36.60
CA ARG A 5 -10.28 -26.02 36.27
C ARG A 5 -8.91 -25.41 35.99
N ASP A 6 -7.89 -25.72 36.77
CA ASP A 6 -6.53 -25.21 36.58
C ASP A 6 -5.93 -25.69 35.26
N ILE A 7 -6.18 -26.96 34.92
CA ILE A 7 -5.77 -27.55 33.64
C ILE A 7 -6.43 -26.83 32.46
N VAL A 8 -7.72 -26.46 32.59
CA VAL A 8 -8.44 -25.73 31.54
C VAL A 8 -7.89 -24.32 31.36
N PHE A 9 -7.64 -23.57 32.44
CA PHE A 9 -7.07 -22.23 32.35
C PHE A 9 -5.67 -22.22 31.76
N LEU A 10 -4.84 -23.18 32.16
CA LEU A 10 -3.50 -23.34 31.61
C LEU A 10 -3.54 -23.68 30.11
N ALA A 11 -4.43 -24.58 29.70
CA ALA A 11 -4.61 -24.93 28.29
C ALA A 11 -5.07 -23.74 27.45
N VAL A 12 -6.02 -22.93 27.96
CA VAL A 12 -6.49 -21.71 27.27
C VAL A 12 -5.35 -20.69 27.15
N ALA A 13 -4.56 -20.48 28.20
CA ALA A 13 -3.41 -19.58 28.16
C ALA A 13 -2.38 -20.01 27.10
N VAL A 14 -2.05 -21.30 27.04
CA VAL A 14 -1.13 -21.86 26.03
C VAL A 14 -1.69 -21.68 24.62
N VAL A 15 -2.98 -21.92 24.40
CA VAL A 15 -3.61 -21.72 23.09
C VAL A 15 -3.60 -20.25 22.68
N CYS A 16 -3.89 -19.32 23.59
CA CYS A 16 -3.83 -17.88 23.29
C CYS A 16 -2.40 -17.42 22.96
N PHE A 17 -1.40 -17.88 23.70
CA PHE A 17 0.00 -17.54 23.42
C PHE A 17 0.50 -18.17 22.11
N ALA A 18 0.19 -19.44 21.88
CA ALA A 18 0.55 -20.13 20.64
C ALA A 18 -0.14 -19.48 19.44
N GLY A 19 -1.42 -19.11 19.57
CA GLY A 19 -2.16 -18.36 18.55
C GLY A 19 -1.53 -16.99 18.26
N ALA A 20 -1.12 -16.25 19.30
CA ALA A 20 -0.43 -14.98 19.13
C ALA A 20 0.95 -15.13 18.46
N ALA A 21 1.72 -16.15 18.84
CA ALA A 21 3.06 -16.39 18.29
C ALA A 21 3.06 -17.01 16.88
N ALA A 22 2.02 -17.78 16.55
CA ALA A 22 1.87 -18.43 15.23
C ALA A 22 1.19 -17.52 14.20
N MET A 23 0.73 -16.33 14.60
CA MET A 23 0.16 -15.37 13.67
C MET A 23 1.26 -14.90 12.70
N PRO A 24 1.08 -15.08 11.37
CA PRO A 24 2.02 -14.56 10.39
C PRO A 24 2.10 -13.05 10.55
N ILE A 25 3.33 -12.52 10.69
CA ILE A 25 3.54 -11.08 10.62
C ILE A 25 3.40 -10.72 9.15
N TRP A 26 2.22 -10.26 8.76
CA TRP A 26 2.06 -9.56 7.49
C TRP A 26 2.86 -8.28 7.65
N THR A 27 4.05 -8.25 7.05
CA THR A 27 4.85 -7.05 6.99
C THR A 27 4.01 -6.01 6.27
N VAL A 28 3.87 -4.83 6.85
CA VAL A 28 3.40 -3.65 6.12
C VAL A 28 4.44 -3.43 5.03
N SER A 29 4.22 -3.93 3.81
CA SER A 29 5.07 -3.53 2.70
C SER A 29 4.67 -2.09 2.42
N SER A 30 5.64 -1.20 2.64
CA SER A 30 5.57 0.17 2.15
C SER A 30 6.12 0.20 0.72
N ASP A 31 5.83 -0.84 -0.08
CA ASP A 31 6.23 -0.82 -1.47
C ASP A 31 5.39 0.29 -2.11
N VAL A 32 6.10 1.33 -2.50
CA VAL A 32 5.57 2.46 -3.22
C VAL A 32 5.79 2.14 -4.67
N ASP A 33 4.72 1.78 -5.37
CA ASP A 33 4.78 1.63 -6.81
C ASP A 33 4.59 3.01 -7.44
N TYR A 34 5.26 3.23 -8.57
CA TYR A 34 5.07 4.41 -9.39
C TYR A 34 4.43 3.98 -10.69
N ALA A 35 3.32 4.61 -11.06
CA ALA A 35 2.59 4.28 -12.27
C ALA A 35 2.53 5.48 -13.21
N VAL A 36 2.54 5.22 -14.50
CA VAL A 36 2.24 6.20 -15.54
C VAL A 36 1.06 5.66 -16.34
N SER A 37 -0.04 6.41 -16.40
CA SER A 37 -1.19 6.07 -17.23
C SER A 37 -1.36 7.08 -18.36
N VAL A 38 -1.81 6.59 -19.52
CA VAL A 38 -1.97 7.41 -20.72
C VAL A 38 -3.37 7.22 -21.28
N THR A 39 -4.20 8.27 -21.26
CA THR A 39 -5.57 8.21 -21.79
C THR A 39 -5.76 9.26 -22.87
N PRO A 40 -6.44 8.97 -23.99
CA PRO A 40 -6.73 9.98 -25.00
C PRO A 40 -7.73 11.02 -24.45
N GLY A 41 -7.41 12.31 -24.61
CA GLY A 41 -8.23 13.44 -24.17
C GLY A 41 -7.87 13.99 -22.78
N SER A 42 -8.83 14.67 -22.15
CA SER A 42 -8.65 15.19 -20.78
C SER A 42 -9.29 14.27 -19.76
N ASP A 43 -8.65 14.10 -18.59
CA ASP A 43 -9.23 13.39 -17.44
C ASP A 43 -10.18 14.27 -16.61
N GLY A 44 -10.76 15.31 -17.21
CA GLY A 44 -11.70 16.23 -16.56
C GLY A 44 -11.07 17.42 -15.84
N LEU A 45 -9.74 17.49 -15.81
CA LEU A 45 -9.01 18.71 -15.43
C LEU A 45 -9.04 19.73 -16.57
N SER A 46 -9.33 20.98 -16.24
CA SER A 46 -9.26 22.09 -17.18
C SER A 46 -7.80 22.52 -17.37
N TYR A 47 -7.36 22.62 -18.61
CA TYR A 47 -6.05 23.14 -18.99
C TYR A 47 -6.17 23.99 -20.25
N ASP A 48 -5.20 24.87 -20.47
CA ASP A 48 -5.08 25.70 -21.66
C ASP A 48 -4.14 25.06 -22.69
N GLU A 49 -4.25 25.46 -23.96
CA GLU A 49 -3.37 24.97 -25.03
C GLU A 49 -1.87 25.25 -24.78
N SER A 50 -1.55 26.26 -23.96
CA SER A 50 -0.18 26.54 -23.53
C SER A 50 0.40 25.49 -22.59
N ASP A 51 -0.46 24.73 -21.91
CA ASP A 51 -0.06 23.72 -20.94
C ASP A 51 0.23 22.38 -21.62
N VAL A 52 -0.20 22.22 -22.88
CA VAL A 52 0.01 21.01 -23.66
C VAL A 52 1.47 20.89 -24.07
N VAL A 53 2.15 19.88 -23.55
CA VAL A 53 3.54 19.57 -23.85
C VAL A 53 3.61 18.70 -25.09
N ALA A 54 4.48 19.04 -26.04
CA ALA A 54 4.74 18.17 -27.18
C ALA A 54 5.53 16.93 -26.72
N TYR A 55 5.18 15.74 -27.21
CA TYR A 55 5.86 14.49 -26.86
C TYR A 55 7.39 14.59 -27.00
N GLU A 56 7.88 15.26 -28.05
CA GLU A 56 9.32 15.39 -28.31
C GLU A 56 10.06 16.27 -27.28
N ASN A 57 9.32 17.04 -26.47
CA ASN A 57 9.86 17.87 -25.40
C ASN A 57 9.92 17.15 -24.04
N LEU A 58 9.36 15.94 -23.93
CA LEU A 58 9.50 15.10 -22.75
C LEU A 58 10.93 14.55 -22.64
N SER A 59 11.38 14.22 -21.42
CA SER A 59 12.63 13.47 -21.24
C SER A 59 12.58 12.10 -21.94
N ALA A 60 13.75 11.50 -22.19
CA ALA A 60 13.80 10.16 -22.80
C ALA A 60 13.11 9.11 -21.92
N GLU A 61 13.22 9.27 -20.60
CA GLU A 61 12.59 8.43 -19.60
C GLU A 61 11.06 8.61 -19.59
N ALA A 62 10.57 9.84 -19.69
CA ALA A 62 9.14 10.15 -19.77
C ALA A 62 8.53 9.65 -21.10
N GLN A 63 9.25 9.79 -22.22
CA GLN A 63 8.85 9.22 -23.52
C GLN A 63 8.73 7.69 -23.43
N HIS A 64 9.73 7.02 -22.83
CA HIS A 64 9.69 5.58 -22.64
C HIS A 64 8.51 5.14 -21.77
N ALA A 65 8.24 5.85 -20.67
CA ALA A 65 7.11 5.56 -19.78
C ALA A 65 5.77 5.77 -20.51
N PHE A 66 5.64 6.84 -21.30
CA PHE A 66 4.46 7.11 -22.13
C PHE A 66 4.24 5.99 -23.16
N ASP A 67 5.28 5.62 -23.91
CA ASP A 67 5.20 4.56 -24.92
C ASP A 67 4.86 3.20 -24.30
N SER A 68 5.45 2.91 -23.15
CA SER A 68 5.19 1.66 -22.41
C SER A 68 3.77 1.62 -21.89
N ALA A 69 3.24 2.74 -21.39
CA ALA A 69 1.86 2.84 -20.93
C ALA A 69 0.89 2.71 -22.12
N LEU A 70 1.14 3.41 -23.22
CA LEU A 70 0.32 3.35 -24.43
C LEU A 70 0.30 1.95 -25.08
N ALA A 71 1.37 1.18 -24.94
CA ALA A 71 1.47 -0.19 -25.42
C ALA A 71 0.87 -1.24 -24.46
N ALA A 72 0.59 -0.87 -23.20
CA ALA A 72 0.05 -1.79 -22.20
C ALA A 72 -1.44 -2.05 -22.43
N GLU A 73 -1.92 -3.24 -22.09
CA GLU A 73 -3.34 -3.61 -22.28
C GLU A 73 -4.32 -2.77 -21.43
N ASN A 74 -3.83 -2.16 -20.35
CA ASN A 74 -4.58 -1.32 -19.42
C ASN A 74 -4.16 0.15 -19.47
N ASP A 75 -3.44 0.55 -20.53
CA ASP A 75 -2.94 1.90 -20.73
C ASP A 75 -2.09 2.44 -19.55
N THR A 76 -1.47 1.54 -18.78
CA THR A 76 -0.73 1.87 -17.55
C THR A 76 0.58 1.10 -17.48
N TYR A 77 1.68 1.82 -17.28
CA TYR A 77 3.01 1.29 -16.99
C TYR A 77 3.32 1.46 -15.50
N VAL A 78 3.81 0.42 -14.83
CA VAL A 78 4.12 0.43 -13.39
C VAL A 78 5.58 0.05 -13.18
N VAL A 79 6.25 0.77 -12.27
CA VAL A 79 7.60 0.50 -11.82
C VAL A 79 7.68 0.46 -10.30
N ASP A 80 8.42 -0.51 -9.79
CA ASP A 80 8.52 -0.77 -8.35
C ASP A 80 9.69 0.01 -7.69
N ASP A 81 10.46 0.77 -8.47
CA ASP A 81 11.65 1.51 -8.01
C ASP A 81 11.61 2.96 -8.49
N GLU A 82 11.79 3.90 -7.54
CA GLU A 82 11.86 5.34 -7.80
C GLU A 82 12.98 5.69 -8.79
N ASN A 83 14.09 4.94 -8.80
CA ASN A 83 15.20 5.18 -9.73
C ASN A 83 14.86 4.88 -11.20
N GLN A 84 13.73 4.21 -11.45
CA GLN A 84 13.22 3.92 -12.80
C GLN A 84 12.16 4.94 -13.24
N THR A 85 11.82 5.91 -12.39
CA THR A 85 10.87 6.97 -12.72
C THR A 85 11.49 8.04 -13.61
N ALA A 86 10.64 8.73 -14.37
CA ALA A 86 11.10 9.85 -15.18
C ALA A 86 11.33 11.08 -14.29
N PRO A 87 12.56 11.65 -14.24
CA PRO A 87 12.93 12.68 -13.26
C PRO A 87 12.24 14.04 -13.49
N ASP A 88 11.66 14.24 -14.67
CA ASP A 88 10.88 15.41 -15.05
C ASP A 88 9.38 15.29 -14.71
N LEU A 89 8.92 14.09 -14.34
CA LEU A 89 7.55 13.87 -13.88
C LEU A 89 7.49 13.92 -12.35
N TYR A 90 6.65 14.81 -11.84
CA TYR A 90 6.18 14.76 -10.47
C TYR A 90 5.10 13.69 -10.33
N TYR A 91 5.36 12.64 -9.55
CA TYR A 91 4.41 11.58 -9.23
C TYR A 91 3.58 12.01 -8.02
N ALA A 92 2.27 12.14 -8.22
CA ALA A 92 1.33 12.58 -7.19
C ALA A 92 0.26 11.51 -6.93
N ASP A 93 -0.39 11.59 -5.77
CA ASP A 93 -1.52 10.76 -5.37
C ASP A 93 -2.88 11.42 -5.62
N ASP A 94 -2.92 12.74 -5.85
CA ASP A 94 -4.15 13.54 -5.90
C ASP A 94 -4.45 14.23 -7.24
N HIS A 95 -3.48 14.31 -8.16
CA HIS A 95 -3.54 14.95 -9.50
C HIS A 95 -4.31 16.28 -9.54
N VAL A 96 -4.07 17.15 -8.57
CA VAL A 96 -4.88 18.37 -8.41
C VAL A 96 -4.61 19.47 -9.45
N ALA A 97 -3.51 19.39 -10.20
CA ALA A 97 -3.13 20.43 -11.15
C ALA A 97 -2.22 19.93 -12.29
N VAL A 98 -2.21 20.66 -13.40
CA VAL A 98 -1.25 20.44 -14.49
C VAL A 98 0.18 20.66 -14.00
N GLY A 99 1.10 19.77 -14.37
CA GLY A 99 2.48 19.76 -13.89
C GLY A 99 2.66 19.13 -12.51
N HIS A 100 1.57 18.67 -11.87
CA HIS A 100 1.58 17.97 -10.59
C HIS A 100 0.83 16.65 -10.74
N GLY A 101 1.53 15.62 -11.21
CA GLY A 101 0.94 14.32 -11.50
C GLY A 101 0.11 14.26 -12.78
N TYR A 102 -0.35 15.39 -13.33
CA TYR A 102 -1.10 15.45 -14.60
C TYR A 102 -0.35 16.24 -15.67
N TYR A 103 -0.19 15.66 -16.86
CA TYR A 103 0.50 16.27 -17.98
C TYR A 103 -0.28 16.05 -19.29
N PRO A 104 -0.86 17.08 -19.90
CA PRO A 104 -1.45 16.96 -21.23
C PRO A 104 -0.32 16.91 -22.28
N VAL A 105 -0.20 15.78 -22.98
CA VAL A 105 0.86 15.51 -23.96
C VAL A 105 0.28 15.38 -25.35
N ARG A 106 0.82 16.11 -26.32
CA ARG A 106 0.46 15.97 -27.74
C ARG A 106 1.35 14.92 -28.40
N TYR A 107 0.73 13.84 -28.88
CA TYR A 107 1.36 12.74 -29.60
C TYR A 107 0.53 12.40 -30.85
N ASP A 108 1.18 12.33 -32.01
CA ASP A 108 0.55 12.08 -33.32
C ASP A 108 -0.70 12.97 -33.60
N GLY A 109 -0.63 14.24 -33.18
CA GLY A 109 -1.72 15.21 -33.36
C GLY A 109 -2.91 15.05 -32.40
N VAL A 110 -2.90 14.04 -31.53
CA VAL A 110 -3.89 13.82 -30.48
C VAL A 110 -3.32 14.28 -29.14
N VAL A 111 -4.14 14.90 -28.30
CA VAL A 111 -3.77 15.23 -26.93
C VAL A 111 -4.16 14.06 -26.03
N TYR A 112 -3.19 13.53 -25.30
CA TYR A 112 -3.32 12.49 -24.30
C TYR A 112 -3.14 13.11 -22.92
N SER A 113 -3.86 12.60 -21.92
CA SER A 113 -3.53 12.79 -20.52
C SER A 113 -2.50 11.76 -20.10
N LEU A 114 -1.33 12.24 -19.67
CA LEU A 114 -0.32 11.45 -18.98
C LEU A 114 -0.47 11.72 -17.48
N ASN A 115 -0.84 10.70 -16.71
CA ASN A 115 -0.86 10.78 -15.25
C ASN A 115 0.33 10.04 -14.65
N ALA A 116 1.12 10.73 -13.83
CA ALA A 116 2.17 10.16 -13.02
C ALA A 116 1.63 9.95 -11.59
N ASP A 117 1.44 8.69 -11.26
CA ASP A 117 0.75 8.16 -10.10
C ASP A 117 1.77 7.61 -9.08
N GLN A 118 1.74 8.06 -7.84
CA GLN A 118 2.41 7.35 -6.74
C GLN A 118 1.40 6.37 -6.11
N ARG A 119 1.45 5.09 -6.48
CA ARG A 119 0.59 4.03 -5.97
C ARG A 119 1.29 3.21 -4.89
N GLY A 120 1.12 3.58 -3.64
CA GLY A 120 1.62 2.77 -2.52
C GLY A 120 2.09 3.64 -1.37
N GLY A 121 1.91 3.14 -0.15
CA GLY A 121 1.98 3.93 1.08
C GLY A 121 0.73 3.85 1.96
N GLY A 122 -0.25 3.04 1.59
CA GLY A 122 -1.41 2.75 2.44
C GLY A 122 -1.02 1.85 3.62
N ILE A 123 -1.38 2.25 4.84
CA ILE A 123 -1.34 1.33 6.00
C ILE A 123 -2.27 0.16 5.65
N ASP A 124 -1.73 -1.05 5.52
CA ASP A 124 -2.57 -2.26 5.47
C ASP A 124 -3.35 -2.31 6.79
N ILE A 125 -4.62 -1.92 6.72
CA ILE A 125 -5.53 -1.81 7.85
C ILE A 125 -5.63 -3.15 8.57
N LEU A 126 -5.56 -4.26 7.83
CA LEU A 126 -5.64 -5.60 8.38
C LEU A 126 -4.36 -5.94 9.16
N ALA A 127 -3.18 -5.65 8.59
CA ALA A 127 -1.90 -5.78 9.27
C ALA A 127 -1.82 -4.88 10.52
N PHE A 128 -2.36 -3.65 10.44
CA PHE A 128 -2.45 -2.72 11.55
C PHE A 128 -3.33 -3.28 12.69
N TYR A 129 -4.54 -3.77 12.38
CA TYR A 129 -5.39 -4.41 13.39
C TYR A 129 -4.74 -5.66 13.98
N GLN A 130 -4.07 -6.47 13.18
CA GLN A 130 -3.43 -7.68 13.67
C GLN A 130 -2.31 -7.37 14.67
N VAL A 131 -1.43 -6.42 14.35
CA VAL A 131 -0.28 -6.04 15.20
C VAL A 131 -0.71 -5.25 16.44
N TYR A 132 -1.61 -4.28 16.28
CA TYR A 132 -1.93 -3.32 17.36
C TYR A 132 -3.16 -3.68 18.19
N LEU A 133 -4.04 -4.56 17.69
CA LEU A 133 -5.26 -4.95 18.41
C LEU A 133 -5.26 -6.44 18.75
N ILE A 134 -5.16 -7.31 17.75
CA ILE A 134 -5.44 -8.75 17.91
C ILE A 134 -4.33 -9.45 18.72
N ALA A 135 -3.07 -9.29 18.30
CA ALA A 135 -1.92 -9.89 18.98
C ALA A 135 -1.79 -9.45 20.46
N PRO A 136 -1.83 -8.14 20.79
CA PRO A 136 -1.70 -7.70 22.18
C PRO A 136 -2.91 -8.11 23.05
N VAL A 137 -4.14 -8.11 22.50
CA VAL A 137 -5.32 -8.57 23.25
C VAL A 137 -5.24 -10.07 23.55
N LEU A 138 -4.85 -10.89 22.57
CA LEU A 138 -4.67 -12.33 22.80
C LEU A 138 -3.54 -12.62 23.80
N ALA A 139 -2.43 -11.88 23.72
CA ALA A 139 -1.35 -12.00 24.69
C ALA A 139 -1.80 -11.60 26.10
N ALA A 140 -2.54 -10.48 26.24
CA ALA A 140 -3.07 -10.03 27.52
C ALA A 140 -4.06 -11.03 28.13
N LEU A 141 -4.94 -11.63 27.31
CA LEU A 141 -5.84 -12.71 27.74
C LEU A 141 -5.05 -13.94 28.19
N GLY A 142 -4.00 -14.32 27.45
CA GLY A 142 -3.10 -15.41 27.84
C GLY A 142 -2.45 -15.18 29.21
N VAL A 143 -1.95 -13.96 29.47
CA VAL A 143 -1.39 -13.58 30.77
C VAL A 143 -2.46 -13.63 31.87
N ALA A 144 -3.65 -13.07 31.63
CA ALA A 144 -4.72 -13.03 32.62
C ALA A 144 -5.18 -14.44 33.03
N PHE A 145 -5.40 -15.34 32.06
CA PHE A 145 -5.79 -16.72 32.34
C PHE A 145 -4.67 -17.52 33.00
N GLY A 146 -3.42 -17.31 32.60
CA GLY A 146 -2.25 -17.93 33.23
C GLY A 146 -2.12 -17.53 34.71
N LEU A 147 -2.18 -16.24 35.01
CA LEU A 147 -2.11 -15.72 36.39
C LEU A 147 -3.30 -16.21 37.24
N THR A 148 -4.50 -16.25 36.66
CA THR A 148 -5.70 -16.72 37.36
C THR A 148 -5.58 -18.22 37.69
N GLY A 149 -5.13 -19.05 36.74
CA GLY A 149 -4.91 -20.47 36.99
C GLY A 149 -3.84 -20.75 38.05
N VAL A 150 -2.73 -20.01 38.02
CA VAL A 150 -1.68 -20.10 39.06
C VAL A 150 -2.21 -19.66 40.42
N TYR A 151 -2.98 -18.57 40.49
CA TYR A 151 -3.54 -18.06 41.73
C TYR A 151 -4.49 -19.06 42.41
N PHE A 152 -5.36 -19.72 41.65
CA PHE A 152 -6.25 -20.75 42.19
C PHE A 152 -5.49 -22.00 42.62
N SER A 153 -4.49 -22.44 41.86
CA SER A 153 -3.67 -23.60 42.21
C SER A 153 -2.80 -23.41 43.47
N VAL A 154 -2.51 -22.16 43.87
CA VAL A 154 -1.76 -21.86 45.11
C VAL A 154 -2.69 -21.72 46.33
N ARG A 155 -3.99 -21.50 46.10
CA ARG A 155 -4.99 -21.29 47.16
C ARG A 155 -5.71 -22.57 47.60
N GLU A 156 -5.65 -23.63 46.80
CA GLU A 156 -6.09 -24.99 47.14
C GLU A 156 -4.95 -25.80 47.79
#